data_AF-A0A9E2D094-F1
#
_entry.id   AF-A0A9E2D094-F1
#
_cell.length_a   1.000
_cell.length_b   1.000
_cell.length_c   1.000
_cell.angle_alpha   90.00
_cell.angle_beta   90.00
_cell.angle_gamma   90.00
#
_symmetry.space_group_name_H-M   'P 1'
#
loop_
_entity.id
_entity.type
_entity.pdbx_description
1 polymer ?
#
loop_
_entity_poly.entity_id
_entity_poly.type
_entity_poly.pdbx_seq_one_letter_code
_entity_poly.pdbx_strand_id
1 'polypeptide(L)' 'MATQKIIYTEVDEAPALATYSLLPILQAYTKDSGITFEKKDISLSGRIIANFP' A
#
# COMPACT_ATOMS: atom_id res chain seq x y z
N MET A 1 -2.33 22.73 -3.60
CA MET A 1 -1.13 22.25 -2.86
C MET A 1 -0.70 20.94 -3.49
N ALA A 2 0.59 20.74 -3.76
CA ALA A 2 1.06 19.51 -4.38
C ALA A 2 0.96 18.36 -3.36
N THR A 3 0.08 17.39 -3.65
CA THR A 3 -0.08 16.19 -2.84
C THR A 3 1.11 15.27 -3.07
N GLN A 4 1.88 14.98 -2.03
CA GLN A 4 2.98 14.02 -2.10
C GLN A 4 2.42 12.60 -1.96
N LYS A 5 2.90 11.68 -2.80
CA LYS A 5 2.38 10.32 -2.86
C LYS A 5 3.43 9.32 -2.40
N ILE A 6 3.07 8.49 -1.44
CA ILE A 6 3.86 7.35 -0.98
C ILE A 6 3.28 6.09 -1.61
N ILE A 7 4.14 5.28 -2.23
CA ILE A 7 3.77 3.94 -2.69
C ILE A 7 3.91 2.98 -1.52
N TYR A 8 2.82 2.32 -1.15
CA TYR A 8 2.80 1.29 -0.12
C TYR A 8 2.71 -0.08 -0.80
N THR A 9 3.73 -0.91 -0.63
CA THR A 9 3.78 -2.22 -1.27
C THR A 9 2.91 -3.22 -0.53
N GLU A 10 1.95 -3.82 -1.22
CA GLU A 10 1.22 -4.98 -0.74
C GLU A 10 2.05 -6.23 -1.09
N VAL A 11 2.36 -7.00 -0.05
CA VAL A 11 3.32 -8.12 -0.06
C VAL A 11 2.65 -9.37 0.52
N ASP A 12 3.40 -10.45 0.71
CA ASP A 12 2.89 -11.74 1.17
C ASP A 12 3.03 -11.94 2.69
N GLU A 13 2.44 -13.04 3.20
CA GLU A 13 2.63 -13.61 4.54
C GLU A 13 2.39 -12.63 5.71
N ALA A 14 3.23 -12.67 6.74
CA ALA A 14 3.05 -11.85 7.95
C ALA A 14 3.07 -10.32 7.65
N PRO A 15 3.94 -9.79 6.77
CA PRO A 15 3.89 -8.38 6.38
C PRO A 15 2.58 -7.97 5.70
N ALA A 16 1.95 -8.86 4.92
CA ALA A 16 0.62 -8.62 4.35
C ALA A 16 -0.41 -8.39 5.46
N LEU A 17 -0.44 -9.29 6.45
CA LEU A 17 -1.34 -9.20 7.61
C LEU A 17 -1.11 -7.91 8.42
N ALA A 18 0.15 -7.52 8.63
CA ALA A 18 0.49 -6.27 9.31
C ALA A 18 -0.03 -5.03 8.57
N THR A 19 -0.01 -5.05 7.23
CA THR A 19 -0.51 -3.95 6.38
C THR A 19 -1.98 -3.65 6.64
N TYR A 20 -2.81 -4.67 6.82
CA TYR A 20 -4.24 -4.50 7.11
C TYR A 20 -4.52 -3.76 8.43
N SER A 21 -3.58 -3.82 9.38
CA SER A 21 -3.65 -3.08 10.64
C SER A 21 -3.00 -1.70 10.55
N LEU A 22 -1.78 -1.62 10.00
CA LEU A 22 -0.96 -0.41 10.06
C LEU A 22 -1.32 0.64 9.01
N LEU A 23 -1.66 0.24 7.78
CA LEU A 23 -1.92 1.19 6.69
C LEU A 23 -3.10 2.14 6.99
N PRO A 24 -4.24 1.68 7.53
CA PRO A 24 -5.33 2.58 7.93
C PRO A 24 -4.90 3.60 8.99
N ILE A 25 -4.03 3.21 9.93
CA ILE A 25 -3.51 4.11 10.98
C ILE A 25 -2.65 5.20 10.35
N LEU A 26 -1.74 4.84 9.44
CA LEU A 26 -0.90 5.80 8.74
C LEU A 26 -1.74 6.78 7.91
N GLN A 27 -2.74 6.29 7.18
CA GLN A 27 -3.64 7.13 6.40
C GLN A 27 -4.43 8.11 7.28
N ALA A 28 -4.90 7.67 8.45
CA ALA A 28 -5.58 8.54 9.41
C ALA A 28 -4.64 9.62 9.96
N TYR A 29 -3.40 9.25 10.31
CA TYR A 29 -2.41 10.17 10.85
C TYR A 29 -1.96 11.25 9.85
N THR A 30 -1.90 10.91 8.56
CA THR A 30 -1.43 11.83 7.52
C THR A 30 -2.55 12.54 6.75
N LYS A 31 -3.80 12.44 7.20
CA LYS A 31 -4.98 12.95 6.48
C LYS A 31 -4.86 14.42 6.07
N ASP A 32 -4.34 15.27 6.97
CA ASP A 32 -4.25 16.72 6.77
C ASP A 32 -2.84 17.19 6.39
N SER A 33 -1.89 16.27 6.21
CA SER A 33 -0.48 16.60 5.91
C SER A 33 -0.19 16.73 4.41
N GLY A 34 -1.20 16.54 3.54
CA GLY A 34 -1.01 16.55 2.09
C GLY A 34 -0.24 15.31 1.56
N ILE A 35 -0.13 14.25 2.37
CA ILE A 35 0.47 12.97 2.00
C ILE A 35 -0.64 11.97 1.69
N THR A 36 -0.49 11.24 0.58
CA THR A 36 -1.41 10.16 0.18
C THR A 36 -0.66 8.85 0.03
N PHE A 37 -1.35 7.73 0.29
CA PHE A 37 -0.81 6.39 0.10
C PHE A 37 -1.50 5.70 -1.09
N GLU A 38 -0.72 5.21 -2.05
CA GLU A 38 -1.19 4.35 -3.14
C GLU A 38 -0.65 2.94 -2.93
N LYS A 39 -1.53 1.94 -2.96
CA LYS A 39 -1.10 0.54 -2.87
C LYS A 39 -0.56 0.05 -4.21
N LYS A 40 0.57 -0.65 -4.18
CA LYS A 40 1.10 -1.44 -5.30
C LYS A 40 1.25 -2.89 -4.86
N ASP A 41 0.48 -3.76 -5.48
CA ASP A 41 0.60 -5.19 -5.26
C ASP A 41 1.87 -5.72 -5.94
N ILE A 42 2.78 -6.23 -5.12
CA ILE A 42 4.00 -6.94 -5.54
C ILE A 42 4.06 -8.34 -4.94
N SER A 43 2.93 -8.83 -4.41
CA SER A 43 2.79 -10.19 -3.89
C SER A 43 3.18 -11.23 -4.94
N LEU A 44 3.56 -12.43 -4.50
CA LEU A 44 3.82 -13.54 -5.40
C LEU A 44 2.61 -13.79 -6.31
N SER A 45 1.41 -13.83 -5.73
CA SER A 45 0.16 -14.06 -6.46
C SER A 45 -0.12 -12.95 -7.47
N GLY A 46 0.00 -11.68 -7.06
CA GLY A 46 -0.19 -10.53 -7.92
C GLY A 46 0.76 -10.52 -9.12
N ARG A 47 2.03 -10.87 -8.91
CA ARG A 47 3.02 -11.00 -9.99
C ARG A 47 2.71 -12.16 -10.94
N ILE A 48 2.24 -13.30 -10.44
CA ILE A 48 1.83 -14.41 -11.31
C ILE A 48 0.65 -13.95 -12.19
N ILE A 49 -0.40 -13.38 -11.59
CA ILE A 49 -1.58 -12.90 -12.31
C ILE A 49 -1.21 -11.86 -13.37
N ALA A 50 -0.32 -10.91 -13.05
CA ALA A 50 0.09 -9.85 -13.98
C ALA A 50 0.81 -10.36 -15.25
N ASN A 51 1.35 -11.58 -15.24
CA ASN A 51 1.97 -12.18 -16.42
C ASN A 51 0.97 -12.86 -17.37
N PHE A 52 -0.31 -12.98 -16.99
CA PHE A 52 -1.37 -13.61 -17.79
C PHE A 52 -2.58 -12.66 -17.95
N PRO A 53 -2.51 -11.67 -18.86
CA PRO A 53 -3.56 -10.67 -19.05
C PRO A 53 -4.83 -11.20 -19.74
#